data_AF-A0A9X4S5A7-F1
#
_entry.id   AF-A0A9X4S5A7-F1
#
_cell.length_a   1.000
_cell.length_b   1.000
_cell.length_c   1.000
_cell.angle_alpha   90.00
_cell.angle_beta   90.00
_cell.angle_gamma   90.00
#
_symmetry.space_group_name_H-M   'P 1'
#
loop_
_entity.id
_entity.type
_entity.pdbx_description
1 polymer ?
#
loop_
_entity_poly.entity_id
_entity_poly.type
_entity_poly.pdbx_seq_one_letter_code
_entity_poly.pdbx_strand_id
1 'polypeptide(L)'
;MGVALDSGGLTIYSAGYGHTLDKGGVIDPKYKVASLQAIASNGRNSTGTGLVLNATDSNFPLTINGNIDVIGGMRQTSKTISITIGAGLTLSLERRGEMVIAILTGTINSSLTSGQQFGVGKIPLGYRPNKTVNIPAHMTSSYNNAHIDAGIDGTCTWWGPATSSGYPRGTQMWFTDDALPN
;
A
#
# COMPACT_ATOMS: atom_id res chain seq x y z
N MET A 1 -21.99 44.60 13.94
CA MET A 1 -22.16 43.36 13.16
C MET A 1 -20.78 42.88 12.77
N GLY A 2 -20.33 41.76 13.34
CA GLY A 2 -18.99 41.24 13.10
C GLY A 2 -18.91 40.68 11.67
N VAL A 3 -18.09 41.32 10.84
CA VAL A 3 -17.74 40.78 9.53
C VAL A 3 -16.80 39.60 9.75
N ALA A 4 -17.25 38.43 9.28
CA ALA A 4 -16.43 37.23 9.24
C ALA A 4 -15.17 37.52 8.41
N LEU A 5 -14.02 37.06 8.91
CA LEU A 5 -12.78 37.00 8.16
C LEU A 5 -13.02 36.16 6.90
N ASP A 6 -12.91 36.83 5.76
CA ASP A 6 -12.83 36.24 4.44
C ASP A 6 -11.70 35.19 4.44
N SER A 7 -12.10 33.92 4.35
CA SER A 7 -11.27 32.74 4.60
C SER A 7 -10.52 32.32 3.33
N GLY A 8 -9.81 33.27 2.72
CA GLY A 8 -8.89 33.04 1.62
C GLY A 8 -7.59 32.37 2.06
N GLY A 9 -7.68 31.10 2.49
CA GLY A 9 -6.65 30.05 2.30
C GLY A 9 -5.27 30.22 2.93
N LEU A 10 -5.15 29.88 4.23
CA LEU A 10 -3.94 29.46 4.98
C LEU A 10 -2.73 30.44 5.07
N THR A 11 -2.46 30.92 6.29
CA THR A 11 -1.23 31.68 6.62
C THR A 11 -0.50 31.07 7.83
N ILE A 12 0.80 30.76 7.67
CA ILE A 12 1.69 30.25 8.73
C ILE A 12 2.63 31.38 9.20
N TYR A 13 2.79 31.55 10.51
CA TYR A 13 3.79 32.45 11.10
C TYR A 13 4.81 31.63 11.92
N SER A 14 6.10 31.95 11.79
CA SER A 14 7.11 31.50 12.75
C SER A 14 6.97 32.28 14.07
N ALA A 15 7.48 31.71 15.15
CA ALA A 15 7.33 32.25 16.49
C ALA A 15 8.17 33.52 16.70
N GLY A 16 7.47 34.63 16.96
CA GLY A 16 7.94 35.72 17.80
C GLY A 16 6.82 36.11 18.74
N TYR A 17 6.72 35.48 19.92
CA TYR A 17 5.82 36.00 20.96
C TYR A 17 6.42 37.31 21.47
N GLY A 18 5.90 38.44 20.98
CA GLY A 18 6.08 39.75 21.61
C GLY A 18 7.17 40.69 21.09
N HIS A 19 7.83 40.43 19.96
CA HIS A 19 8.81 41.38 19.41
C HIS A 19 8.62 41.64 17.91
N THR A 20 8.49 42.92 17.56
CA THR A 20 8.48 43.43 16.19
C THR A 20 9.90 43.30 15.63
N LEU A 21 10.16 42.29 14.82
CA LEU A 21 11.38 42.24 14.00
C LEU A 21 11.08 42.88 12.65
N ASP A 22 12.06 43.64 12.16
CA ASP A 22 12.00 44.42 10.94
C ASP A 22 11.41 43.64 9.75
N LYS A 23 10.59 44.33 8.96
CA LYS A 23 10.00 43.85 7.70
C LYS A 23 11.05 43.12 6.87
N GLY A 24 10.97 41.79 6.80
CA GLY A 24 11.71 41.00 5.82
C GLY A 24 12.20 39.63 6.29
N GLY A 25 12.28 39.35 7.59
CA GLY A 25 12.75 38.07 8.12
C GLY A 25 11.62 37.24 8.72
N VAL A 26 11.09 36.25 7.98
CA VAL A 26 9.98 35.38 8.46
C VAL A 26 10.51 34.10 9.15
N ILE A 27 11.84 33.95 9.28
CA ILE A 27 12.46 32.73 9.84
C ILE A 27 13.60 33.15 10.79
N ASP A 28 13.57 32.65 12.03
CA ASP A 28 14.71 32.76 12.96
C ASP A 28 15.95 32.09 12.33
N PRO A 29 17.04 32.83 12.07
CA PRO A 29 18.24 32.28 11.45
C PRO A 29 18.87 31.12 12.24
N LYS A 30 18.60 31.06 13.55
CA LYS A 30 19.12 30.06 14.49
C LYS A 30 18.31 28.76 14.48
N TYR A 31 16.99 28.85 14.26
CA TYR A 31 16.07 27.71 14.25
C TYR A 31 15.23 27.79 12.97
N LYS A 32 15.75 27.23 11.88
CA LYS A 32 15.20 27.31 10.51
C LYS A 32 13.84 26.61 10.29
N VAL A 33 12.99 26.48 11.31
CA VAL A 33 11.76 25.66 11.28
C VAL A 33 10.58 26.40 11.94
N ALA A 34 9.44 26.45 11.26
CA ALA A 34 8.14 26.78 11.85
C ALA A 34 7.41 25.47 12.21
N SER A 35 6.98 25.31 13.46
CA SER A 35 6.25 24.12 13.94
C SER A 35 4.82 24.47 14.30
N LEU A 36 3.84 23.77 13.73
CA LEU A 36 2.46 23.80 14.20
C LEU A 36 2.23 22.62 15.14
N GLN A 37 2.02 22.89 16.43
CA GLN A 37 1.69 21.88 17.43
C GLN A 37 0.30 22.16 18.00
N ALA A 38 -0.62 21.21 17.85
CA ALA A 38 -1.90 21.27 18.54
C ALA A 38 -1.74 20.61 19.92
N ILE A 39 -1.85 21.41 21.00
CA ILE A 39 -1.69 20.93 22.38
C ILE A 39 -3.09 20.80 23.01
N ALA A 40 -3.47 19.57 23.34
CA ALA A 40 -4.75 19.29 23.97
C ALA A 40 -4.66 19.43 25.49
N SER A 41 -4.62 20.65 26.06
CA SER A 41 -5.03 20.82 27.48
C SER A 41 -5.10 22.27 27.95
N ASN A 42 -6.32 22.75 28.18
CA ASN A 42 -6.62 23.72 29.25
C ASN A 42 -7.54 23.07 30.32
N GLY A 43 -7.38 21.77 30.61
CA GLY A 43 -8.11 21.10 31.69
C GLY A 43 -9.63 20.93 31.45
N ARG A 44 -10.11 20.98 30.21
CA ARG A 44 -11.49 20.59 29.88
C ARG A 44 -11.49 19.22 29.20
N ASN A 45 -12.31 18.34 29.75
CA ASN A 45 -12.37 16.92 29.43
C ASN A 45 -12.63 16.66 27.93
N SER A 46 -11.84 15.75 27.37
CA SER A 46 -12.17 14.84 26.26
C SER A 46 -12.55 15.39 24.88
N THR A 47 -11.95 16.47 24.39
CA THR A 47 -11.94 16.76 22.94
C THR A 47 -10.52 17.07 22.47
N GLY A 48 -9.86 16.08 21.85
CA GLY A 48 -8.56 16.29 21.23
C GLY A 48 -8.68 17.37 20.14
N THR A 49 -7.96 18.48 20.29
CA THR A 49 -7.86 19.51 19.24
C THR A 49 -6.64 19.15 18.39
N GLY A 50 -6.83 18.97 17.09
CA GLY A 50 -5.78 18.63 16.13
C GLY A 50 -5.80 19.57 14.92
N LEU A 51 -4.71 19.63 14.17
CA LEU A 51 -4.69 20.30 12.86
C LEU A 51 -5.38 19.37 11.85
N VAL A 52 -6.47 19.84 11.24
CA VAL A 52 -7.17 19.13 10.17
C VAL A 52 -6.83 19.80 8.84
N LEU A 53 -6.10 19.10 7.98
CA LEU A 53 -5.95 19.44 6.57
C LEU A 53 -6.87 18.49 5.79
N ASN A 54 -8.04 18.97 5.40
CA ASN A 54 -9.04 18.18 4.69
C ASN A 54 -9.24 18.75 3.29
N ALA A 55 -9.12 17.89 2.28
CA ALA A 55 -9.46 18.20 0.90
C ALA A 55 -10.67 17.37 0.50
N THR A 56 -11.64 18.00 -0.16
CA THR A 56 -12.86 17.32 -0.65
C THR A 56 -12.65 16.62 -2.00
N ASP A 57 -11.57 16.95 -2.71
CA ASP A 57 -11.15 16.25 -3.92
C ASP A 57 -10.26 15.05 -3.56
N SER A 58 -10.66 13.85 -3.99
CA SER A 58 -9.90 12.61 -3.78
C SER A 58 -8.53 12.61 -4.44
N ASN A 59 -8.30 13.49 -5.42
CA ASN A 59 -7.03 13.62 -6.14
C ASN A 59 -6.19 14.80 -5.66
N PHE A 60 -6.55 15.44 -4.54
CA PHE A 60 -5.80 16.57 -4.02
C PHE A 60 -4.36 16.15 -3.65
N PRO A 61 -3.33 16.73 -4.28
CA PRO A 61 -1.95 16.38 -3.98
C PRO A 61 -1.51 17.02 -2.66
N LEU A 62 -1.11 16.21 -1.68
CA LEU A 62 -0.41 16.65 -0.49
C LEU A 62 1.07 16.25 -0.60
N THR A 63 1.96 17.25 -0.67
CA THR A 63 3.41 17.04 -0.66
C THR A 63 3.99 17.48 0.68
N ILE A 64 4.71 16.60 1.34
CA ILE A 64 5.47 16.92 2.56
C ILE A 64 6.95 16.77 2.23
N ASN A 65 7.67 17.89 2.22
CA ASN A 65 9.11 17.91 1.97
C ASN A 65 9.87 17.66 3.28
N GLY A 66 9.93 16.40 3.70
CA GLY A 66 10.60 15.99 4.92
C GLY A 66 10.17 14.61 5.39
N ASN A 67 10.55 14.27 6.62
CA ASN A 67 10.14 13.02 7.25
C ASN A 67 8.70 13.12 7.77
N ILE A 68 8.00 11.98 7.76
CA ILE A 68 6.65 11.85 8.31
C ILE A 68 6.69 10.76 9.37
N ASP A 69 6.33 11.11 10.61
CA ASP A 69 6.09 10.15 11.69
C ASP A 69 4.58 10.03 11.92
N VAL A 70 4.03 8.81 11.80
CA VAL A 70 2.60 8.53 12.02
C VAL A 70 2.43 7.69 13.27
N ILE A 71 1.75 8.24 14.29
CA ILE A 71 1.37 7.52 15.49
C ILE A 71 -0.03 6.92 15.26
N GLY A 72 -0.11 5.59 15.13
CA GLY A 72 -1.35 4.87 14.82
C GLY A 72 -1.25 4.08 13.53
N GLY A 73 -2.24 4.21 12.64
CA GLY A 73 -2.30 3.47 11.38
C GLY A 73 -2.51 4.38 10.17
N MET A 74 -1.87 4.03 9.06
CA MET A 74 -2.16 4.60 7.74
C MET A 74 -3.13 3.69 6.99
N ARG A 75 -4.20 4.26 6.44
CA ARG A 75 -5.15 3.53 5.61
C ARG A 75 -4.86 3.82 4.14
N GLN A 76 -4.69 2.76 3.36
CA GLN A 76 -4.55 2.83 1.91
C GLN A 76 -5.73 2.12 1.26
N THR A 77 -6.09 2.55 0.05
CA THR A 77 -7.07 1.83 -0.77
C THR A 77 -6.61 0.39 -0.96
N SER A 78 -7.50 -0.54 -0.63
CA SER A 78 -7.29 -1.97 -0.82
C SER A 78 -8.28 -2.52 -1.85
N LYS A 79 -7.80 -3.40 -2.72
CA LYS A 79 -8.61 -4.11 -3.72
C LYS A 79 -8.25 -5.59 -3.68
N THR A 80 -9.25 -6.45 -3.70
CA THR A 80 -9.08 -7.90 -3.60
C THR A 80 -9.66 -8.62 -4.80
N ILE A 81 -9.00 -9.67 -5.28
CA ILE A 81 -9.52 -10.58 -6.29
C ILE A 81 -9.05 -12.01 -6.04
N SER A 82 -9.79 -13.00 -6.52
CA SER A 82 -9.32 -14.39 -6.58
C SER A 82 -9.38 -14.88 -8.01
N ILE A 83 -8.30 -15.51 -8.47
CA ILE A 83 -8.16 -15.99 -9.84
C ILE A 83 -7.67 -17.44 -9.85
N THR A 84 -8.37 -18.30 -10.58
CA THR A 84 -7.94 -19.68 -10.84
C THR A 84 -6.90 -19.66 -11.95
N ILE A 85 -5.66 -20.04 -11.65
CA ILE A 85 -4.58 -20.08 -12.65
C ILE A 85 -4.66 -21.36 -13.50
N GLY A 86 -5.04 -22.48 -12.90
CA GLY A 86 -5.17 -23.78 -13.55
C GLY A 86 -4.81 -24.94 -12.61
N ALA A 87 -5.03 -26.17 -13.08
CA ALA A 87 -4.79 -27.41 -12.30
C ALA A 87 -5.41 -27.42 -10.89
N GLY A 88 -6.54 -26.73 -10.70
CA GLY A 88 -7.21 -26.61 -9.41
C GLY A 88 -6.56 -25.64 -8.41
N LEU A 89 -5.60 -24.82 -8.87
CA LEU A 89 -4.92 -23.80 -8.06
C LEU A 89 -5.52 -22.41 -8.27
N THR A 90 -5.60 -21.66 -7.18
CA THR A 90 -6.15 -20.30 -7.12
C THR A 90 -5.20 -19.38 -6.38
N LEU A 91 -5.00 -18.18 -6.91
CA LEU A 91 -4.33 -17.08 -6.22
C LEU A 91 -5.39 -16.12 -5.68
N SER A 92 -5.39 -15.91 -4.36
CA SER A 92 -6.11 -14.79 -3.74
C SER A 92 -5.16 -13.61 -3.63
N LEU A 93 -5.53 -12.48 -4.22
CA LEU A 93 -4.70 -11.30 -4.36
C LEU A 93 -5.32 -10.14 -3.59
N GLU A 94 -4.53 -9.44 -2.80
CA GLU A 94 -4.88 -8.16 -2.19
C GLU A 94 -3.85 -7.10 -2.59
N ARG A 95 -4.30 -6.02 -3.22
CA ARG A 95 -3.46 -4.87 -3.54
C ARG A 95 -3.69 -3.74 -2.54
N ARG A 96 -2.62 -3.21 -1.98
CA ARG A 96 -2.58 -2.01 -1.12
C ARG A 96 -1.55 -1.03 -1.68
N GLY A 97 -2.00 0.08 -2.27
CA GLY A 97 -1.10 0.99 -3.01
C GLY A 97 -0.41 0.25 -4.16
N GLU A 98 0.92 0.21 -4.17
CA GLU A 98 1.74 -0.51 -5.17
C GLU A 98 2.11 -1.93 -4.74
N MET A 99 1.75 -2.34 -3.53
CA MET A 99 2.05 -3.67 -3.01
C MET A 99 0.90 -4.63 -3.29
N VAL A 100 1.23 -5.83 -3.75
CA VAL A 100 0.29 -6.95 -3.90
C VAL A 100 0.71 -8.08 -2.98
N ILE A 101 -0.24 -8.61 -2.22
CA ILE A 101 -0.12 -9.81 -1.41
C ILE A 101 -0.86 -10.92 -2.15
N ALA A 102 -0.21 -12.04 -2.37
CA ALA A 102 -0.78 -13.21 -3.02
C ALA A 102 -0.73 -14.43 -2.12
N ILE A 103 -1.85 -15.13 -2.02
CA ILE A 103 -2.01 -16.35 -1.24
C ILE A 103 -2.38 -17.48 -2.20
N LEU A 104 -1.52 -18.50 -2.25
CA LEU A 104 -1.76 -19.72 -3.01
C LEU A 104 -2.69 -20.65 -2.24
N THR A 105 -3.79 -21.02 -2.90
CA THR A 105 -4.83 -21.90 -2.37
C THR A 105 -5.24 -22.94 -3.41
N GLY A 106 -6.12 -23.86 -3.02
CA GLY A 106 -6.65 -24.90 -3.89
C GLY A 106 -5.95 -26.25 -3.73
N THR A 107 -6.19 -27.12 -4.71
CA THR A 107 -5.73 -28.52 -4.72
C THR A 107 -5.33 -28.88 -6.13
N ILE A 108 -4.14 -29.42 -6.32
CA ILE A 108 -3.71 -29.92 -7.62
C ILE A 108 -4.63 -31.08 -8.02
N ASN A 109 -5.33 -30.92 -9.14
CA ASN A 109 -6.30 -31.91 -9.64
C ASN A 109 -6.05 -32.33 -11.09
N SER A 110 -4.93 -31.90 -11.68
CA SER A 110 -4.47 -32.32 -13.00
C SER A 110 -2.94 -32.35 -13.04
N SER A 111 -2.38 -33.02 -14.03
CA SER A 111 -0.93 -33.13 -14.18
C SER A 111 -0.24 -31.78 -14.41
N LEU A 112 0.84 -31.57 -13.66
CA LEU A 112 1.80 -30.49 -13.76
C LEU A 112 3.19 -31.09 -14.01
N THR A 113 3.97 -30.44 -14.87
CA THR A 113 5.37 -30.74 -15.14
C THR A 113 6.21 -29.47 -14.94
N SER A 114 7.50 -29.63 -14.63
CA SER A 114 8.38 -28.47 -14.41
C SER A 114 8.46 -27.60 -15.67
N GLY A 115 8.34 -26.29 -15.52
CA GLY A 115 8.27 -25.32 -16.62
C GLY A 115 6.89 -25.20 -17.28
N GLN A 116 5.87 -25.91 -16.79
CA GLN A 116 4.53 -25.85 -17.37
C GLN A 116 3.83 -24.53 -17.02
N GLN A 117 3.42 -23.80 -18.05
CA GLN A 117 2.56 -22.62 -17.89
C GLN A 117 1.14 -23.03 -17.54
N PHE A 118 0.55 -22.29 -16.60
CA PHE A 118 -0.87 -22.40 -16.27
C PHE A 118 -1.70 -21.72 -17.36
N GLY A 119 -2.65 -22.47 -17.94
CA GLY A 119 -3.41 -22.02 -19.12
C GLY A 119 -4.85 -21.54 -18.85
N VAL A 120 -5.35 -21.58 -17.61
CA VAL A 120 -6.75 -21.23 -17.31
C VAL A 120 -6.93 -19.74 -17.06
N GLY A 121 -6.08 -19.16 -16.22
CA GLY A 121 -6.17 -17.76 -15.85
C GLY A 121 -4.79 -17.11 -15.72
N LYS A 122 -4.75 -15.82 -16.03
CA LYS A 122 -3.59 -14.95 -15.78
C LYS A 122 -3.89 -14.00 -14.64
N ILE A 123 -2.85 -13.54 -13.96
CA ILE A 123 -2.95 -12.41 -13.04
C ILE A 123 -3.41 -11.18 -13.84
N PRO A 124 -4.53 -10.55 -13.45
CA PRO A 124 -5.12 -9.45 -14.20
C PRO A 124 -4.30 -8.17 -14.06
N LEU A 125 -4.48 -7.27 -15.03
CA LEU A 125 -3.98 -5.89 -14.90
C LEU A 125 -4.49 -5.29 -13.59
N GLY A 126 -3.61 -4.53 -12.95
CA GLY A 126 -3.81 -4.00 -11.62
C GLY A 126 -3.18 -4.85 -10.52
N TYR A 127 -2.66 -6.03 -10.83
CA TYR A 127 -2.03 -6.92 -9.84
C TYR A 127 -0.74 -7.57 -10.35
N ARG A 128 -0.34 -7.36 -11.61
CA ARG A 128 0.82 -8.05 -12.19
C ARG A 128 2.11 -7.56 -11.55
N PRO A 129 3.08 -8.45 -11.28
CA PRO A 129 4.32 -8.02 -10.68
C PRO A 129 5.14 -7.22 -11.69
N ASN A 130 5.88 -6.22 -11.23
CA ASN A 130 6.75 -5.40 -12.11
C ASN A 130 8.02 -6.14 -12.56
N LYS A 131 8.34 -7.27 -11.93
CA LYS A 131 9.38 -8.22 -12.30
C LYS A 131 8.83 -9.63 -12.06
N THR A 132 9.37 -10.64 -12.72
CA THR A 132 8.97 -12.03 -12.41
C THR A 132 9.25 -12.33 -10.93
N VAL A 133 8.25 -12.88 -10.23
CA VAL A 133 8.35 -13.23 -8.80
C VAL A 133 8.03 -14.69 -8.60
N ASN A 134 8.80 -15.31 -7.72
CA ASN A 134 8.62 -16.69 -7.31
C ASN A 134 7.64 -16.73 -6.13
N ILE A 135 6.51 -17.41 -6.29
CA ILE A 135 5.57 -17.71 -5.21
C ILE A 135 5.95 -19.07 -4.63
N PRO A 136 6.52 -19.14 -3.42
CA PRO A 136 6.88 -20.41 -2.80
C PRO A 136 5.63 -21.27 -2.58
N ALA A 137 5.76 -22.57 -2.82
CA ALA A 137 4.67 -23.53 -2.65
C ALA A 137 5.12 -24.70 -1.78
N HIS A 138 4.65 -24.73 -0.53
CA HIS A 138 4.85 -25.86 0.37
C HIS A 138 3.66 -26.82 0.26
N MET A 139 3.93 -28.11 0.07
CA MET A 139 2.90 -29.14 -0.01
C MET A 139 2.49 -29.58 1.40
N THR A 140 1.24 -29.35 1.80
CA THR A 140 0.78 -29.66 3.18
C THR A 140 1.08 -31.09 3.58
N SER A 141 1.44 -31.29 4.85
CA SER A 141 1.73 -32.61 5.43
C SER A 141 2.89 -33.35 4.76
N SER A 142 3.83 -32.63 4.15
CA SER A 142 5.03 -33.20 3.54
C SER A 142 6.23 -32.25 3.71
N TYR A 143 7.42 -32.71 3.30
CA TYR A 143 8.62 -31.86 3.18
C TYR A 143 8.82 -31.34 1.75
N ASN A 144 7.86 -31.60 0.86
CA ASN A 144 7.98 -31.27 -0.55
C ASN A 144 7.67 -29.80 -0.77
N ASN A 145 8.55 -29.15 -1.53
CA ASN A 145 8.44 -27.76 -1.91
C ASN A 145 8.52 -27.62 -3.42
N ALA A 146 7.89 -26.56 -3.91
CA ALA A 146 7.91 -26.12 -5.28
C ALA A 146 7.82 -24.58 -5.29
N HIS A 147 7.74 -24.01 -6.48
CA HIS A 147 7.30 -22.63 -6.61
C HIS A 147 6.50 -22.43 -7.90
N ILE A 148 5.81 -21.30 -7.95
CA ILE A 148 5.13 -20.80 -9.13
C ILE A 148 5.75 -19.45 -9.48
N ASP A 149 6.29 -19.32 -10.67
CA ASP A 149 6.71 -18.00 -11.17
C ASP A 149 5.48 -17.25 -11.69
N ALA A 150 5.22 -16.07 -11.15
CA ALA A 150 4.30 -15.10 -11.72
C ALA A 150 5.08 -14.14 -12.63
N GLY A 151 4.87 -14.25 -13.94
CA GLY A 151 5.50 -13.38 -14.93
C GLY A 151 4.89 -11.98 -14.97
N ILE A 152 5.62 -11.03 -15.56
CA ILE A 152 5.18 -9.64 -15.74
C ILE A 152 3.91 -9.52 -16.62
N ASP A 153 3.66 -10.51 -17.48
CA ASP A 153 2.46 -10.58 -18.32
C ASP A 153 1.26 -11.22 -17.58
N GLY A 154 1.46 -11.59 -16.31
CA GLY A 154 0.52 -12.27 -15.45
C GLY A 154 0.43 -13.79 -15.69
N THR A 155 1.21 -14.37 -16.58
CA THR A 155 1.24 -15.83 -16.76
C THR A 155 1.95 -16.48 -15.59
N CYS A 156 1.32 -17.50 -15.01
CA CYS A 156 1.94 -18.30 -13.96
C CYS A 156 2.62 -19.55 -14.55
N THR A 157 3.76 -19.96 -14.01
CA THR A 157 4.50 -21.16 -14.44
C THR A 157 4.87 -22.04 -13.24
N TRP A 158 4.63 -23.34 -13.31
CA TRP A 158 4.99 -24.30 -12.27
C TRP A 158 6.46 -24.73 -12.37
N TRP A 159 7.19 -24.65 -11.26
CA TRP A 159 8.60 -25.05 -11.17
C TRP A 159 8.85 -26.08 -10.05
N GLY A 160 7.84 -26.86 -9.72
CA GLY A 160 8.01 -28.06 -8.91
C GLY A 160 8.32 -29.31 -9.74
N PRO A 161 8.54 -30.45 -9.08
CA PRO A 161 8.58 -31.74 -9.74
C PRO A 161 7.23 -32.06 -10.41
N ALA A 162 7.23 -33.06 -11.29
CA ALA A 162 5.99 -33.54 -11.90
C ALA A 162 5.05 -34.09 -10.82
N THR A 163 3.79 -33.66 -10.85
CA THR A 163 2.76 -34.10 -9.90
C THR A 163 1.38 -33.97 -10.52
N SER A 164 0.41 -34.76 -10.06
CA SER A 164 -1.01 -34.63 -10.43
C SER A 164 -1.91 -34.47 -9.20
N SER A 165 -1.32 -34.31 -8.02
CA SER A 165 -2.03 -34.17 -6.75
C SER A 165 -1.23 -33.34 -5.72
N GLY A 166 -1.92 -32.93 -4.65
CA GLY A 166 -1.33 -32.22 -3.52
C GLY A 166 -2.04 -30.90 -3.20
N TYR A 167 -1.75 -30.37 -2.02
CA TYR A 167 -2.35 -29.12 -1.53
C TYR A 167 -1.24 -28.10 -1.30
N PRO A 168 -0.77 -27.40 -2.34
CA PRO A 168 0.27 -26.40 -2.17
C PRO A 168 -0.29 -25.17 -1.45
N ARG A 169 0.48 -24.61 -0.52
CA ARG A 169 0.19 -23.36 0.20
C ARG A 169 1.40 -22.46 0.14
N GLY A 170 1.17 -21.16 0.14
CA GLY A 170 2.22 -20.17 0.12
C GLY A 170 1.66 -18.76 0.12
N THR A 171 2.47 -17.83 0.58
CA THR A 171 2.18 -16.40 0.53
C THR A 171 3.40 -15.71 -0.09
N GLN A 172 3.16 -14.78 -1.00
CA GLN A 172 4.19 -13.94 -1.57
C GLN A 172 3.71 -12.50 -1.68
N MET A 173 4.64 -11.57 -1.59
CA MET A 173 4.41 -10.15 -1.84
C MET A 173 5.25 -9.67 -3.01
N TRP A 174 4.72 -8.71 -3.76
CA TRP A 174 5.46 -8.02 -4.81
C TRP A 174 4.98 -6.58 -5.01
N PHE A 175 5.77 -5.82 -5.76
CA PHE A 175 5.38 -4.51 -6.26
C PHE A 175 4.79 -4.61 -7.66
N THR A 176 3.82 -3.77 -7.97
CA THR A 176 3.20 -3.64 -9.28
C THR A 176 3.30 -2.20 -9.78
N ASP A 177 3.58 -2.06 -11.06
CA ASP A 177 3.56 -0.76 -11.76
C ASP A 177 2.20 -0.57 -12.48
N ASP A 178 1.29 -1.54 -12.40
CA ASP A 178 -0.03 -1.44 -13.00
C ASP A 178 -0.83 -0.31 -12.34
N ALA A 179 -1.68 0.38 -13.09
CA ALA A 179 -2.67 1.30 -12.52
C ALA A 179 -3.59 0.56 -11.53
N LEU A 180 -4.10 1.26 -10.51
CA LEU A 180 -5.06 0.68 -9.57
C LEU A 180 -6.28 0.13 -10.34
N PRO A 181 -6.73 -1.10 -10.04
CA PRO A 181 -7.90 -1.68 -10.70
C PRO A 181 -9.16 -0.92 -10.29
N ASN A 182 -10.03 -0.65 -11.27
CA ASN A 182 -11.30 0.06 -11.09
C ASN A 182 -12.22 -0.62 -10.05
#